data_AF-V4NVZ5-F1
#
_entry.id   AF-V4NVZ5-F1
#
_cell.length_a   1.000
_cell.length_b   1.000
_cell.length_c   1.000
_cell.angle_alpha   90.00
_cell.angle_beta   90.00
_cell.angle_gamma   90.00
#
_symmetry.space_group_name_H-M   'P 1'
#
loop_
_entity.id
_entity.type
_entity.pdbx_description
1 polymer ?
#
loop_
_entity_poly.entity_id
_entity_poly.type
_entity_poly.pdbx_seq_one_letter_code
_entity_poly.pdbx_strand_id
1 'polypeptide(L)'
;VTRELLDMVTFMEENHKRKSDGVFVCKKAELIAKRCRDMEQQILTQQNQNDGDALESNHLTQAEIDGIFGEEVQVMKGQKFGYGSIPVVFDITIENSTVDEELYMETRDKLNKAEKKIEEMDLKLQDVDFWISMMQNRFSDQVPPSRRATKTVSPDQIN
;
A
#
# COMPACT_ATOMS: atom_id res chain seq x y z
N VAL A 1 24.25 -4.78 -11.99
CA VAL A 1 23.32 -5.84 -11.54
C VAL A 1 23.29 -5.96 -10.01
N THR A 2 24.40 -6.22 -9.33
CA THR A 2 24.44 -6.33 -7.84
C THR A 2 23.89 -5.11 -7.11
N ARG A 3 24.22 -3.90 -7.56
CA ARG A 3 23.75 -2.64 -6.95
C ARG A 3 22.22 -2.46 -7.00
N GLU A 4 21.58 -2.85 -8.09
CA GLU A 4 20.12 -2.70 -8.27
C GLU A 4 19.33 -3.72 -7.43
N LEU A 5 19.88 -4.92 -7.22
CA LEU A 5 19.29 -5.91 -6.32
C LEU A 5 19.38 -5.47 -4.87
N LEU A 6 20.51 -4.87 -4.47
CA LEU A 6 20.70 -4.33 -3.13
C LEU A 6 19.75 -3.16 -2.85
N ASP A 7 19.55 -2.26 -3.83
CA ASP A 7 18.58 -1.16 -3.73
C ASP A 7 17.15 -1.70 -3.57
N MET A 8 16.78 -2.75 -4.31
CA MET A 8 15.46 -3.39 -4.21
C MET A 8 15.23 -4.08 -2.85
N VAL A 9 16.24 -4.78 -2.32
CA VAL A 9 16.15 -5.40 -0.98
C VAL A 9 16.01 -4.31 0.08
N THR A 10 16.81 -3.26 0.01
CA THR A 10 16.76 -2.14 0.97
C THR A 10 15.38 -1.49 0.97
N PHE A 11 14.84 -1.20 -0.22
CA PHE A 11 13.49 -0.65 -0.37
C PHE A 11 12.42 -1.56 0.26
N MET A 12 12.50 -2.87 0.01
CA MET A 12 11.55 -3.84 0.57
C MET A 12 11.64 -3.90 2.11
N GLU A 13 12.85 -3.85 2.66
CA GLU A 13 13.06 -3.91 4.10
C GLU A 13 12.59 -2.63 4.82
N GLU A 14 12.84 -1.46 4.27
CA GLU A 14 12.44 -0.19 4.89
C GLU A 14 10.92 0.04 4.89
N ASN A 15 10.24 -0.38 3.81
CA ASN A 15 8.83 -0.08 3.61
C ASN A 15 7.90 -1.21 4.08
N HIS A 16 8.38 -2.46 4.08
CA HIS A 16 7.52 -3.61 4.35
C HIS A 16 7.91 -4.41 5.61
N LYS A 17 8.98 -4.06 6.32
CA LYS A 17 9.23 -4.61 7.68
C LYS A 17 8.57 -3.76 8.75
N ARG A 18 8.01 -4.42 9.76
CA ARG A 18 7.61 -3.76 11.01
C ARG A 18 8.84 -3.32 11.78
N LYS A 19 8.83 -2.08 12.26
CA LYS A 19 9.93 -1.51 13.06
C LYS A 19 10.09 -2.16 14.44
N SER A 20 9.04 -2.80 14.95
CA SER A 20 9.02 -3.40 16.29
C SER A 20 9.74 -4.75 16.38
N ASP A 21 9.61 -5.59 15.36
CA ASP A 21 10.13 -6.97 15.35
C ASP A 21 10.93 -7.32 14.09
N GLY A 22 11.04 -6.40 13.12
CA GLY A 22 11.78 -6.59 11.87
C GLY A 22 11.13 -7.57 10.90
N VAL A 23 9.89 -8.01 11.16
CA VAL A 23 9.18 -9.01 10.35
C VAL A 23 8.46 -8.34 9.18
N PHE A 24 8.51 -8.96 8.00
CA PHE A 24 7.77 -8.51 6.83
C PHE A 24 6.26 -8.58 7.07
N VAL A 25 5.57 -7.48 6.80
CA VAL A 25 4.11 -7.37 6.89
C VAL A 25 3.43 -8.11 5.73
N CYS A 26 4.12 -8.22 4.59
CA CYS A 26 3.61 -8.84 3.37
C CYS A 26 4.51 -9.99 2.92
N LYS A 27 3.92 -11.18 2.78
CA LYS A 27 4.61 -12.40 2.32
C LYS A 27 5.21 -12.25 0.92
N LYS A 28 4.62 -11.41 0.07
CA LYS A 28 5.16 -11.11 -1.27
C LYS A 28 6.46 -10.31 -1.20
N ALA A 29 6.52 -9.30 -0.33
CA ALA A 29 7.74 -8.52 -0.11
C ALA A 29 8.87 -9.38 0.49
N GLU A 30 8.52 -10.28 1.40
CA GLU A 30 9.46 -11.25 1.98
C GLU A 30 10.06 -12.17 0.89
N LEU A 31 9.22 -12.72 0.01
CA LEU A 31 9.67 -13.59 -1.08
C LEU A 31 10.55 -12.84 -2.10
N ILE A 32 10.22 -11.59 -2.42
CA ILE A 32 11.04 -10.76 -3.33
C ILE A 32 12.40 -10.48 -2.70
N ALA A 33 12.44 -10.00 -1.46
CA ALA A 33 13.70 -9.71 -0.76
C ALA A 33 14.56 -10.98 -0.62
N LYS A 34 13.94 -12.14 -0.37
CA LYS A 34 14.65 -13.42 -0.33
C LYS A 34 15.25 -13.80 -1.69
N ARG A 35 14.46 -13.75 -2.77
CA ARG A 35 14.93 -14.11 -4.11
C ARG A 35 16.04 -13.18 -4.62
N CYS A 36 15.97 -11.89 -4.30
CA CYS A 36 17.03 -10.93 -4.63
C CYS A 36 18.36 -11.30 -3.94
N ARG A 37 18.31 -11.66 -2.65
CA ARG A 37 19.49 -12.12 -1.90
C ARG A 37 20.06 -13.43 -2.45
N ASP A 38 19.19 -14.39 -2.75
CA ASP A 38 19.62 -15.70 -3.29
C ASP A 38 20.30 -15.52 -4.66
N MET A 39 19.78 -14.62 -5.50
CA MET A 39 20.34 -14.32 -6.81
C MET A 39 21.67 -13.55 -6.73
N GLU A 40 21.80 -12.62 -5.77
CA GLU A 40 23.08 -11.96 -5.48
C GLU A 40 24.15 -12.97 -5.05
N GLN A 41 23.79 -13.93 -4.21
CA GLN A 41 24.68 -15.02 -3.82
C GLN A 41 25.07 -15.92 -5.00
N GLN A 42 24.15 -16.22 -5.92
CA GLN A 42 24.46 -16.99 -7.13
C GLN A 42 25.44 -16.25 -8.05
N ILE A 43 25.26 -14.94 -8.25
CA ILE A 43 26.17 -14.11 -9.06
C ILE A 43 27.56 -14.06 -8.43
N LEU A 44 27.65 -13.86 -7.11
CA LEU A 44 28.93 -13.89 -6.37
C LEU A 44 29.60 -15.27 -6.43
N THR A 45 28.83 -16.35 -6.41
CA THR A 45 29.36 -17.72 -6.50
C THR A 45 29.88 -18.01 -7.91
N GLN A 46 29.22 -17.52 -8.96
CA GLN A 46 29.69 -17.65 -10.35
C GLN A 46 30.96 -16.83 -10.62
N GLN A 47 31.08 -15.62 -10.05
CA GLN A 47 32.28 -14.80 -10.20
C GLN A 47 33.54 -15.42 -9.58
N ASN A 48 33.39 -16.18 -8.49
CA ASN A 48 34.52 -16.88 -7.86
C ASN A 48 34.92 -18.19 -8.58
N GLN A 49 34.17 -18.63 -9.59
CA GLN A 49 34.41 -19.88 -10.30
C GLN A 49 35.01 -19.71 -11.72
N ASN A 50 35.07 -18.50 -12.26
CA ASN A 50 35.58 -18.23 -13.61
C ASN A 50 36.75 -17.23 -13.60
N ASP A 51 37.94 -17.74 -13.27
CA ASP A 51 39.25 -17.12 -13.59
C ASP A 51 39.72 -17.59 -14.99
N GLY A 52 38.83 -17.52 -15.98
CA GLY A 52 39.04 -18.07 -17.32
C GLY A 52 38.55 -17.12 -18.41
N ASP A 53 39.50 -16.42 -19.01
CA ASP A 53 39.39 -15.55 -20.17
C ASP A 53 38.63 -16.19 -21.35
N ALA A 54 37.39 -15.75 -21.59
CA ALA A 54 36.73 -15.74 -22.90
C ALA A 54 35.45 -14.89 -22.84
N LEU A 55 35.49 -13.69 -23.41
CA LEU A 55 34.32 -12.85 -23.69
C LEU A 55 33.49 -13.49 -24.81
N GLU A 56 32.71 -14.53 -24.49
CA GLU A 56 31.55 -14.88 -25.31
C GLU A 56 30.30 -14.18 -24.77
N SER A 57 29.62 -13.49 -25.68
CA SER A 57 28.42 -12.70 -25.44
C SER A 57 27.30 -13.58 -24.86
N ASN A 58 27.21 -13.60 -23.53
CA ASN A 58 26.16 -14.24 -22.72
C ASN A 58 24.78 -13.55 -22.86
N HIS A 59 24.38 -13.19 -24.08
CA HIS A 59 23.06 -12.63 -24.34
C HIS A 59 22.21 -13.66 -25.06
N LEU A 60 21.24 -14.19 -24.31
CA LEU A 60 20.12 -14.96 -24.85
C LEU A 60 19.47 -14.15 -25.98
N THR A 61 19.20 -14.81 -27.09
CA THR A 61 18.50 -14.18 -28.21
C THR A 61 17.04 -13.92 -27.81
N GLN A 62 16.41 -12.91 -28.42
CA GLN A 62 15.03 -12.54 -28.09
C GLN A 62 14.05 -13.72 -28.22
N ALA A 63 14.30 -14.65 -29.15
CA ALA A 63 13.49 -15.85 -29.31
C ALA A 63 13.62 -16.83 -28.13
N GLU A 64 14.80 -16.93 -27.51
CA GLU A 64 15.01 -17.75 -26.31
C GLU A 64 14.39 -17.07 -25.08
N ILE A 65 14.44 -15.74 -25.01
CA ILE A 65 13.76 -14.96 -23.97
C ILE A 65 12.24 -15.12 -24.07
N ASP A 66 11.69 -15.07 -25.28
CA ASP A 66 10.25 -15.23 -25.53
C ASP A 66 9.79 -16.68 -25.27
N GLY A 67 10.64 -17.66 -25.56
CA GLY A 67 10.39 -19.08 -25.24
C GLY A 67 10.33 -19.34 -23.74
N ILE A 68 11.31 -18.81 -22.99
CA ILE A 68 11.32 -18.89 -21.51
C ILE A 68 10.09 -18.16 -20.94
N PHE A 69 9.74 -16.99 -21.48
CA PHE A 69 8.54 -16.28 -21.05
C PHE A 69 7.25 -17.10 -21.29
N GLY A 70 7.14 -17.78 -22.43
CA GLY A 70 5.99 -18.64 -22.74
C GLY A 70 5.89 -19.90 -21.89
N GLU A 71 7.02 -20.51 -21.51
CA GLU A 71 7.06 -21.69 -20.63
C GLU A 71 6.81 -21.33 -19.16
N GLU A 72 7.37 -20.21 -18.68
CA GLU A 72 7.34 -19.83 -17.26
C GLU A 72 6.09 -19.01 -16.90
N VAL A 73 5.59 -18.20 -17.84
CA VAL A 73 4.37 -17.41 -17.65
C VAL A 73 3.19 -18.22 -18.16
N GLN A 74 2.54 -18.94 -17.24
CA GLN A 74 1.12 -19.20 -17.43
C GLN A 74 0.43 -17.84 -17.55
N VAL A 75 0.10 -17.46 -18.78
CA VAL A 75 -0.64 -16.23 -19.08
C VAL A 75 -2.05 -16.42 -18.51
N MET A 76 -2.19 -16.15 -17.22
CA MET A 76 -3.48 -15.94 -16.56
C MET A 76 -4.16 -14.79 -17.29
N LYS A 77 -5.26 -15.09 -18.01
CA LYS A 77 -6.02 -14.10 -18.78
C LYS A 77 -6.41 -12.93 -17.87
N GLY A 78 -5.87 -11.75 -18.18
CA GLY A 78 -6.23 -10.48 -17.54
C GLY A 78 -5.06 -9.72 -16.94
N GLN A 79 -3.96 -10.38 -16.58
CA GLN A 79 -2.82 -9.71 -15.95
C GLN A 79 -1.72 -9.44 -16.98
N LYS A 80 -1.82 -8.29 -17.67
CA LYS A 80 -0.70 -7.75 -18.42
C LYS A 80 0.39 -7.34 -17.43
N PHE A 81 1.41 -8.18 -17.27
CA PHE A 81 2.66 -7.75 -16.66
C PHE A 81 3.37 -6.86 -17.69
N GLY A 82 3.22 -5.56 -17.51
CA GLY A 82 3.88 -4.58 -18.38
C GLY A 82 5.32 -4.35 -17.95
N TYR A 83 6.26 -4.86 -18.73
CA TYR A 83 7.41 -4.07 -19.17
C TYR A 83 7.60 -4.33 -20.67
N GLY A 84 7.30 -3.33 -21.50
CA GLY A 84 7.26 -3.45 -22.96
C GLY A 84 5.88 -3.84 -23.52
N SER A 85 5.37 -3.04 -24.44
CA SER A 85 4.08 -3.27 -25.12
C SER A 85 4.21 -4.41 -26.15
N ILE A 86 3.89 -5.65 -25.75
CA ILE A 86 3.67 -6.74 -26.72
C ILE A 86 2.22 -6.66 -27.21
N PRO A 87 1.97 -6.45 -28.52
CA PRO A 87 0.63 -6.59 -29.08
C PRO A 87 0.30 -8.08 -29.23
N VAL A 88 -0.44 -8.62 -28.26
CA VAL A 88 -0.96 -10.00 -28.35
C VAL A 88 -2.29 -9.97 -29.13
N VAL A 89 -2.28 -10.59 -30.31
CA VAL A 89 -3.48 -10.91 -31.08
C VAL A 89 -4.24 -12.00 -30.30
N PHE A 90 -5.38 -11.63 -29.72
CA PHE A 90 -6.18 -12.52 -28.88
C PHE A 90 -7.24 -13.25 -29.69
N ASP A 91 -7.16 -14.59 -29.70
CA ASP A 91 -8.34 -15.45 -29.70
C ASP A 91 -8.54 -15.93 -28.26
N ILE A 92 -9.52 -15.36 -27.55
CA ILE A 92 -9.82 -15.68 -26.15
C ILE A 92 -11.26 -16.17 -26.02
N THR A 93 -11.39 -17.47 -25.74
CA THR A 93 -12.56 -18.05 -25.06
C THR A 93 -12.39 -17.83 -23.56
N ILE A 94 -13.28 -17.06 -22.95
CA ILE A 94 -13.24 -16.62 -21.55
C ILE A 94 -13.89 -17.70 -20.67
N GLU A 95 -13.17 -18.18 -19.66
CA GLU A 95 -13.81 -18.85 -18.50
C GLU A 95 -13.41 -18.10 -17.22
N ASN A 96 -14.43 -17.76 -16.44
CA ASN A 96 -14.47 -16.72 -15.41
C ASN A 96 -13.91 -17.19 -14.05
N SER A 97 -13.16 -16.34 -13.36
CA SER A 97 -12.81 -16.50 -11.93
C SER A 97 -13.79 -15.71 -11.07
N THR A 98 -14.70 -16.39 -10.38
CA THR A 98 -15.79 -15.80 -9.58
C THR A 98 -15.35 -15.29 -8.21
N VAL A 99 -14.19 -15.72 -7.72
CA VAL A 99 -13.73 -15.46 -6.33
C VAL A 99 -13.17 -14.05 -6.15
N ASP A 100 -12.48 -13.51 -7.16
CA ASP A 100 -11.95 -12.13 -7.11
C ASP A 100 -13.06 -11.07 -7.25
N GLU A 101 -14.10 -11.37 -8.03
CA GLU A 101 -15.26 -10.50 -8.22
C GLU A 101 -16.05 -10.33 -6.91
N GLU A 102 -16.27 -11.42 -6.17
CA GLU A 102 -17.03 -11.40 -4.91
C GLU A 102 -16.33 -10.57 -3.82
N LEU A 103 -15.02 -10.75 -3.65
CA LEU A 103 -14.22 -10.00 -2.68
C LEU A 103 -14.17 -8.50 -3.01
N TYR A 104 -14.09 -8.17 -4.30
CA TYR A 104 -14.12 -6.79 -4.78
C TYR A 104 -15.47 -6.13 -4.49
N MET A 105 -16.58 -6.81 -4.79
CA MET A 105 -17.92 -6.30 -4.54
C MET A 105 -18.19 -6.14 -3.04
N GLU A 106 -17.78 -7.08 -2.19
CA GLU A 106 -17.91 -6.97 -0.73
C GLU A 106 -17.14 -5.76 -0.19
N THR A 107 -15.92 -5.53 -0.68
CA THR A 107 -15.08 -4.39 -0.28
C THR A 107 -15.73 -3.07 -0.69
N ARG A 108 -16.28 -3.01 -1.90
CA ARG A 108 -16.98 -1.84 -2.42
C ARG A 108 -18.24 -1.51 -1.60
N ASP A 109 -19.02 -2.52 -1.22
CA ASP A 109 -20.22 -2.33 -0.41
C ASP A 109 -19.89 -1.83 1.00
N LYS A 110 -18.83 -2.37 1.61
CA LYS A 110 -18.33 -1.89 2.91
C LYS A 110 -17.88 -0.43 2.83
N LEU A 111 -17.20 -0.04 1.76
CA LEU A 111 -16.77 1.34 1.52
C LEU A 111 -17.97 2.28 1.40
N ASN A 112 -18.92 1.97 0.51
CA ASN A 112 -20.13 2.77 0.30
C ASN A 112 -20.92 2.96 1.62
N LYS A 113 -21.02 1.89 2.44
CA LYS A 113 -21.69 1.95 3.74
C LYS A 113 -20.95 2.86 4.73
N ALA A 114 -19.63 2.87 4.70
CA ALA A 114 -18.82 3.75 5.55
C ALA A 114 -18.96 5.22 5.12
N GLU A 115 -18.88 5.50 3.82
CA GLU A 115 -19.05 6.84 3.25
C GLU A 115 -20.41 7.44 3.62
N LYS A 116 -21.49 6.68 3.45
CA LYS A 116 -22.84 7.13 3.83
C LYS A 116 -22.96 7.46 5.32
N LYS A 117 -22.28 6.71 6.20
CA LYS A 117 -22.27 7.00 7.64
C LYS A 117 -21.50 8.28 7.96
N ILE A 118 -20.41 8.55 7.24
CA ILE A 118 -19.64 9.79 7.39
C ILE A 118 -20.50 10.99 6.99
N GLU A 119 -21.20 10.91 5.85
CA GLU A 119 -22.14 11.96 5.41
C GLU A 119 -23.25 12.21 6.44
N GLU A 120 -23.83 11.15 7.01
CA GLU A 120 -24.85 11.29 8.07
C GLU A 120 -24.29 11.96 9.34
N MET A 121 -23.06 11.60 9.73
CA MET A 121 -22.39 12.22 10.88
C MET A 121 -22.07 13.69 10.64
N ASP A 122 -21.64 14.06 9.43
CA ASP A 122 -21.34 15.45 9.06
C ASP A 122 -22.59 16.33 9.19
N LEU A 123 -23.74 15.86 8.69
CA LEU A 123 -25.02 16.56 8.83
C LEU A 123 -25.41 16.77 10.30
N LYS A 124 -25.18 15.78 11.17
CA LYS A 124 -25.46 15.92 12.62
C LYS A 124 -24.52 16.90 13.30
N LEU A 125 -23.24 16.93 12.89
CA LEU A 125 -22.28 17.90 13.42
C LEU A 125 -22.66 19.32 13.01
N GLN A 126 -23.10 19.53 11.77
CA GLN A 126 -23.59 20.84 11.32
C GLN A 126 -24.80 21.32 12.12
N ASP A 127 -25.76 20.45 12.45
CA ASP A 127 -26.90 20.81 13.30
C ASP A 127 -26.46 21.17 14.73
N VAL A 128 -25.53 20.39 15.30
CA VAL A 128 -24.96 20.68 16.62
C VAL A 128 -24.23 22.03 16.62
N ASP A 129 -23.40 22.32 15.62
CA ASP A 129 -22.69 23.59 15.50
C ASP A 129 -23.65 24.77 15.33
N PHE A 130 -24.73 24.59 14.57
CA PHE A 130 -25.80 25.58 14.45
C PHE A 130 -26.43 25.88 15.81
N TRP A 131 -26.85 24.86 16.55
CA TRP A 131 -27.47 25.04 17.87
C TRP A 131 -26.50 25.61 18.91
N ILE A 132 -25.23 25.19 18.90
CA ILE A 132 -24.18 25.78 19.74
C ILE A 132 -24.05 27.28 19.46
N SER A 133 -23.94 27.66 18.19
CA SER A 133 -23.82 29.06 17.77
C SER A 133 -25.06 29.87 18.17
N MET A 134 -26.25 29.31 17.97
CA MET A 134 -27.51 29.97 18.35
C MET A 134 -27.59 30.18 19.86
N MET A 135 -27.22 29.16 20.66
CA MET A 135 -27.26 29.23 22.11
C MET A 135 -26.21 30.19 22.67
N GLN A 136 -25.00 30.21 22.10
CA GLN A 136 -23.96 31.18 22.46
C GLN A 136 -24.39 32.62 22.19
N ASN A 137 -25.07 32.87 21.07
CA ASN A 137 -25.58 34.20 20.74
C ASN A 137 -26.75 34.62 21.65
N ARG A 138 -27.66 33.70 22.01
CA ARG A 138 -28.77 34.01 22.92
C ARG A 138 -28.34 34.18 24.39
N PHE A 139 -27.28 33.50 24.81
CA PHE A 139 -26.80 33.48 26.18
C PHE A 139 -25.32 33.81 26.25
N SER A 140 -24.93 34.96 25.69
CA SER A 140 -23.52 35.41 25.61
C SER A 140 -22.81 35.45 26.97
N ASP A 141 -23.56 35.73 28.03
CA ASP A 141 -23.02 35.89 29.38
C ASP A 141 -22.97 34.57 30.16
N GLN A 142 -23.57 33.50 29.63
CA GLN A 142 -23.59 32.20 30.28
C GLN A 142 -22.41 31.36 29.80
N VAL A 143 -21.46 31.17 30.71
CA VAL A 143 -20.35 30.22 30.52
C VAL A 143 -20.78 28.83 31.02
N PRO A 144 -20.48 27.75 30.27
CA PRO A 144 -20.71 26.38 30.72
C PRO A 144 -20.09 26.13 32.10
N PRO A 145 -20.68 25.29 32.96
CA PRO A 145 -20.13 24.97 34.28
C PRO A 145 -18.66 24.53 34.26
N SER A 146 -18.24 23.80 33.22
CA SER A 146 -16.85 23.40 32.98
C SER A 146 -15.88 24.58 32.82
N ARG A 147 -16.38 25.78 32.48
CA ARG A 147 -15.60 27.02 32.30
C ARG A 147 -15.82 28.05 33.42
N ARG A 148 -16.62 27.74 34.45
CA ARG A 148 -16.91 28.67 35.57
C ARG A 148 -15.79 28.74 36.62
N ALA A 149 -14.83 27.82 36.59
CA ALA A 149 -13.76 27.70 37.58
C ALA A 149 -12.59 28.69 37.36
N THR A 150 -12.86 30.00 37.27
CA THR A 150 -11.81 31.05 37.41
C THR A 150 -12.31 32.38 37.97
N LYS A 151 -13.57 32.50 38.40
CA LYS A 151 -14.01 33.67 39.19
C LYS A 151 -13.83 33.38 40.68
N THR A 152 -12.59 33.19 41.11
CA THR A 152 -12.23 33.46 42.50
C THR A 152 -12.49 34.94 42.74
N VAL A 153 -13.46 35.21 43.62
CA VAL A 153 -13.78 36.52 44.17
C VAL A 153 -12.46 37.21 44.56
N SER A 154 -12.21 38.40 44.00
CA SER A 154 -11.09 39.26 44.43
C SER A 154 -11.25 39.53 45.94
N PRO A 155 -10.22 39.34 46.78
CA PRO A 155 -10.33 39.56 48.23
C PRO A 155 -10.55 41.02 48.65
N ASP A 156 -10.62 41.99 47.73
CA ASP A 156 -10.71 43.42 48.06
C ASP A 156 -12.14 43.93 48.38
N GLN A 157 -13.05 43.06 48.82
CA GLN A 157 -14.38 43.48 49.32
C GLN A 157 -14.72 42.93 50.71
N ILE A 158 -13.70 42.72 51.56
CA ILE A 158 -13.94 42.53 53.00
C ILE A 158 -13.09 43.53 53.79
N ASN A 159 -13.79 44.58 54.26
CA ASN A 159 -13.40 45.67 55.17
C ASN A 159 -12.59 46.84 54.60
#